data_AF-A0A453KEX6-F1
#
_entry.id   AF-A0A453KEX6-F1
#
_cell.length_a   1.000
_cell.length_b   1.000
_cell.length_c   1.000
_cell.angle_alpha   90.00
_cell.angle_beta   90.00
_cell.angle_gamma   90.00
#
_symmetry.space_group_name_H-M   'P 1'
#
loop_
_entity.id
_entity.type
_entity.pdbx_description
1 polymer ?
#
loop_
_entity_poly.entity_id
_entity_poly.type
_entity_poly.pdbx_seq_one_letter_code
_entity_poly.pdbx_strand_id
1 'polypeptide(L)'
;GHDKSLRLMQGFFRANGGCGYVKKPDFLLKTGPNGEVFDPKASLPVKKTLKVKVYMGDGWRMDFSKTHFDAFSPPDFYARVRVS
;
A
#
# COMPACT_ATOMS: atom_id res chain seq x y z
N GLY A 1 0.40 -12.69 14.36
CA GLY A 1 0.73 -11.55 13.49
C GLY A 1 -0.50 -11.12 12.71
N HIS A 2 -0.76 -9.82 12.59
CA HIS A 2 -1.96 -9.29 11.90
C HIS A 2 -1.96 -9.62 10.41
N ASP A 3 -3.08 -10.17 9.92
CA ASP A 3 -3.32 -10.53 8.51
C ASP A 3 -3.16 -9.32 7.58
N LYS A 4 -2.83 -9.58 6.31
CA LYS A 4 -2.71 -8.58 5.25
C LYS A 4 -3.97 -7.71 5.14
N SER A 5 -5.15 -8.33 5.25
CA SER A 5 -6.43 -7.62 5.20
C SER A 5 -6.53 -6.58 6.31
N LEU A 6 -6.14 -6.96 7.53
CA LEU A 6 -6.15 -6.07 8.68
C LEU A 6 -5.18 -4.89 8.50
N ARG A 7 -3.96 -5.13 8.00
CA ARG A 7 -2.99 -4.05 7.72
C ARG A 7 -3.51 -3.08 6.66
N LEU A 8 -4.20 -3.59 5.63
CA LEU A 8 -4.82 -2.75 4.60
C LEU A 8 -5.92 -1.86 5.20
N MET A 9 -6.81 -2.43 6.00
CA MET A 9 -7.89 -1.67 6.65
C MET A 9 -7.36 -0.65 7.64
N GLN A 10 -6.33 -1.01 8.42
CA GLN A 10 -5.64 -0.08 9.32
C GLN A 10 -5.04 1.10 8.56
N GLY A 11 -4.44 0.89 7.39
CA GLY A 11 -3.95 1.97 6.53
C GLY A 11 -5.07 2.81 5.95
N PHE A 12 -6.14 2.18 5.44
CA PHE A 12 -7.29 2.86 4.83
C PHE A 12 -7.98 3.81 5.81
N PHE A 13 -8.26 3.36 7.03
CA PHE A 13 -8.94 4.16 8.05
C PHE A 13 -8.06 5.18 8.76
N ARG A 14 -6.76 5.33 8.42
CA ARG A 14 -5.97 6.50 8.83
C ARG A 14 -6.46 7.78 8.15
N ALA A 15 -7.19 7.68 7.05
CA ALA A 15 -7.86 8.81 6.44
C ALA A 15 -8.89 9.43 7.41
N ASN A 16 -9.26 10.69 7.16
CA ASN A 16 -10.23 11.41 7.97
C ASN A 16 -9.90 11.42 9.48
N GLY A 17 -8.61 11.53 9.82
CA GLY A 17 -8.16 11.62 11.20
C GLY A 17 -8.33 10.34 12.02
N GLY A 18 -8.60 9.18 11.42
CA GLY A 18 -8.71 7.93 12.17
C GLY A 18 -10.08 7.68 12.82
N CYS A 19 -11.11 8.47 12.49
CA CYS A 19 -12.41 8.40 13.18
C CYS A 19 -13.27 7.18 12.82
N GLY A 20 -12.80 6.31 11.92
CA GLY A 20 -13.52 5.11 11.47
C GLY A 20 -14.45 5.32 10.26
N TYR A 21 -14.57 6.55 9.74
CA TYR A 21 -15.39 6.85 8.57
C TYR A 21 -14.57 7.47 7.44
N VAL A 22 -14.70 6.93 6.22
CA VAL A 22 -14.08 7.45 4.99
C VAL A 22 -15.15 7.65 3.93
N LYS A 23 -15.29 8.88 3.41
CA LYS A 23 -16.25 9.19 2.34
C LYS A 23 -15.87 8.41 1.07
N LYS A 24 -16.84 7.77 0.44
CA LYS A 24 -16.65 7.14 -0.88
C LYS A 24 -16.26 8.20 -1.92
N PRO A 25 -15.37 7.87 -2.88
CA PRO A 25 -15.10 8.75 -4.01
C PRO A 25 -16.36 9.15 -4.77
N ASP A 26 -16.42 10.40 -5.26
CA ASP A 26 -17.63 10.94 -5.89
C ASP A 26 -18.08 10.15 -7.14
N PHE A 27 -17.16 9.51 -7.87
CA PHE A 27 -17.49 8.67 -9.03
C PHE A 27 -18.21 7.37 -8.66
N LEU A 28 -18.22 6.97 -7.39
CA LEU A 28 -19.04 5.87 -6.88
C LEU A 28 -20.39 6.35 -6.35
N LEU A 29 -20.58 7.67 -6.22
CA LEU A 29 -21.79 8.28 -5.67
C LEU A 29 -22.71 8.84 -6.76
N LYS A 30 -22.15 9.17 -7.93
CA LYS A 30 -22.88 9.80 -9.04
C LYS A 30 -23.08 8.82 -10.17
N THR A 31 -24.28 8.86 -10.75
CA THR A 31 -24.60 8.16 -11.99
C THR A 31 -24.28 9.05 -13.19
N GLY A 32 -23.79 8.46 -14.28
CA GLY A 32 -23.57 9.17 -15.53
C GLY A 32 -24.88 9.68 -16.16
N PRO A 33 -24.82 10.56 -17.16
CA PRO A 33 -25.99 11.15 -17.81
C PRO A 33 -27.00 10.12 -18.34
N ASN A 34 -26.50 8.94 -18.72
CA ASN A 34 -27.30 7.84 -19.28
C ASN A 34 -27.57 6.70 -18.29
N GLY A 35 -27.44 6.93 -16.98
CA GLY A 35 -27.62 5.87 -15.98
C GLY A 35 -26.36 5.02 -15.74
N GLU A 36 -25.22 5.42 -16.29
CA GLU A 36 -23.97 4.64 -16.22
C GLU A 36 -23.38 4.64 -14.80
N VAL A 37 -22.95 3.47 -14.34
CA VAL A 37 -22.28 3.28 -13.05
C VAL A 37 -20.81 2.93 -13.31
N PHE A 38 -19.92 3.33 -12.40
CA PHE A 38 -18.50 3.02 -12.50
C PHE A 38 -18.25 1.51 -12.58
N ASP A 39 -17.68 1.05 -13.70
CA ASP A 39 -17.21 -0.33 -13.87
C ASP A 39 -15.72 -0.42 -13.50
N PRO A 40 -15.36 -1.10 -12.40
CA PRO A 40 -13.97 -1.27 -11.99
C PRO A 40 -13.17 -2.20 -12.92
N LYS A 41 -13.82 -2.97 -13.80
CA LYS A 41 -13.17 -3.89 -14.73
C LYS A 41 -12.99 -3.31 -16.14
N ALA A 42 -13.58 -2.15 -16.41
CA ALA A 42 -13.41 -1.45 -17.67
C ALA A 42 -11.95 -1.01 -17.86
N SER A 43 -11.49 -0.98 -19.12
CA SER A 43 -10.19 -0.42 -19.46
C SER A 43 -10.26 1.11 -19.37
N LEU A 44 -9.68 1.67 -18.30
CA LEU A 44 -9.63 3.11 -18.07
C LEU A 44 -8.32 3.72 -18.59
N PRO A 45 -8.35 4.97 -19.08
CA PRO A 45 -7.13 5.68 -19.45
C PRO A 45 -6.21 5.90 -18.23
N VAL A 46 -4.90 5.92 -18.47
CA VAL A 46 -3.92 6.18 -17.41
C VAL A 46 -4.12 7.59 -16.84
N LYS A 47 -4.45 7.67 -15.55
CA LYS A 47 -4.61 8.96 -14.85
C LYS A 47 -3.29 9.54 -14.37
N LYS A 48 -2.38 8.70 -13.91
CA LYS A 48 -1.10 9.11 -13.31
C LYS A 48 -0.09 7.97 -13.33
N THR A 49 1.14 8.28 -13.71
CA THR A 49 2.28 7.35 -13.65
C THR A 49 3.09 7.61 -12.38
N LEU A 50 3.30 6.58 -11.56
CA LEU A 50 4.13 6.66 -10.37
C LEU A 50 5.51 6.05 -10.63
N LYS A 51 6.57 6.86 -10.50
CA LYS A 51 7.97 6.41 -10.55
C LYS A 51 8.50 6.29 -9.13
N VAL A 52 8.91 5.09 -8.73
CA VAL A 52 9.43 4.81 -7.38
C VAL A 52 10.92 4.53 -7.48
N LYS A 53 11.72 5.19 -6.62
CA LYS A 53 13.13 4.87 -6.40
C LYS A 53 13.30 4.45 -4.95
N VAL A 54 13.73 3.22 -4.74
CA VAL A 54 13.99 2.68 -3.40
C VAL A 54 15.45 2.94 -3.06
N TYR A 55 15.69 3.61 -1.94
CA TYR A 55 17.02 3.79 -1.38
C TYR A 55 17.18 2.84 -0.19
N MET A 56 18.34 2.21 -0.08
CA MET A 56 18.65 1.37 1.08
C MET A 56 18.86 2.28 2.29
N GLY A 57 18.11 2.02 3.36
CA GLY A 57 18.27 2.71 4.64
C GLY A 57 19.35 2.07 5.50
N ASP A 58 20.00 2.85 6.36
CA ASP A 58 20.80 2.35 7.49
C ASP A 58 19.88 2.06 8.70
N GLY A 59 20.36 1.29 9.68
CA GLY A 59 19.64 1.01 10.93
C GLY A 59 19.36 -0.46 11.19
N TRP A 60 19.11 -1.25 10.14
CA TRP A 60 18.86 -2.69 10.27
C TRP A 60 20.00 -3.43 11.00
N ARG A 61 21.24 -2.99 10.81
CA ARG A 61 22.42 -3.56 11.48
C ARG A 61 22.45 -3.33 13.00
N MET A 62 21.66 -2.38 13.50
CA MET A 62 21.53 -2.10 14.94
C MET A 62 20.40 -2.93 15.56
N ASP A 63 19.39 -3.30 14.77
CA ASP A 63 18.24 -4.09 15.21
C ASP A 63 18.52 -5.59 15.28
N PHE A 64 19.59 -6.08 14.62
CA PHE A 64 19.95 -7.49 14.57
C PHE A 64 21.41 -7.73 15.00
N SER A 65 21.65 -8.76 15.81
CA SER A 65 23.01 -9.18 16.16
C SER A 65 23.73 -9.79 14.95
N LYS A 66 25.07 -9.77 14.96
CA LYS A 66 25.90 -10.26 13.85
C LYS A 66 25.66 -11.73 13.45
N THR A 67 25.08 -12.55 14.33
CA THR A 67 24.82 -13.99 14.11
C THR A 67 23.35 -14.30 13.89
N HIS A 68 22.50 -13.29 13.71
CA HIS A 68 21.05 -13.47 13.71
C HIS A 68 20.48 -14.17 12.47
N PHE A 69 21.18 -14.09 11.33
CA PHE A 69 20.67 -14.59 10.05
C PHE A 69 21.47 -15.77 9.51
N ASP A 70 22.81 -15.71 9.58
CA ASP A 70 23.72 -16.83 9.36
C ASP A 70 25.04 -16.54 10.10
N ALA A 71 25.74 -17.56 10.59
CA ALA A 71 27.00 -17.37 11.32
C ALA A 71 28.14 -16.80 10.44
N PHE A 72 28.01 -16.91 9.11
CA PHE A 72 29.08 -16.60 8.16
C PHE A 72 28.66 -15.69 6.98
N SER A 73 27.39 -15.27 6.89
CA SER A 73 26.88 -14.45 5.77
C SER A 73 26.01 -13.28 6.24
N PRO A 74 26.14 -12.07 5.65
CA PRO A 74 25.20 -10.98 5.88
C PRO A 74 23.79 -11.33 5.37
N PRO A 75 22.72 -10.81 6.00
CA PRO A 75 21.35 -11.01 5.51
C PRO A 75 21.09 -10.37 4.14
N ASP A 76 20.34 -11.07 3.30
CA ASP A 76 19.81 -10.56 2.04
C ASP A 76 18.45 -9.91 2.25
N PHE A 77 18.42 -8.57 2.34
CA PHE A 77 17.17 -7.82 2.42
C PHE A 77 16.68 -7.40 1.03
N TYR A 78 15.36 -7.43 0.85
CA TYR A 78 14.69 -6.86 -0.32
C TYR A 78 13.44 -6.07 0.07
N ALA A 79 13.12 -5.05 -0.72
CA ALA A 79 11.91 -4.26 -0.54
C ALA A 79 10.87 -4.64 -1.61
N ARG A 80 9.68 -5.06 -1.18
CA ARG A 80 8.56 -5.35 -2.09
C ARG A 80 7.56 -4.21 -2.06
N VAL A 81 7.41 -3.52 -3.18
CA VAL A 81 6.40 -2.47 -3.37
C VAL A 81 5.14 -3.09 -3.97
N ARG A 82 3.98 -2.79 -3.40
CA ARG A 82 2.67 -3.21 -3.91
C ARG A 82 1.74 -2.00 -3.94
N VAL A 83 1.08 -1.79 -5.07
CA VAL A 83 -0.10 -0.93 -5.18
C VAL A 83 -1.33 -1.83 -4.98
N SER A 84 -2.21 -1.44 -4.08
CA SER A 84 -3.40 -2.18 -3.66
C SER A 84 -4.63 -1.31 -3.68
#